data_AF-A0A401UG57-F1
#
_entry.id   AF-A0A401UG57-F1
#
_cell.length_a   1.000
_cell.length_b   1.000
_cell.length_c   1.000
_cell.angle_alpha   90.00
_cell.angle_beta   90.00
_cell.angle_gamma   90.00
#
_symmetry.space_group_name_H-M   'P 1'
#
loop_
_entity.id
_entity.type
_entity.pdbx_description
1 polymer ?
#
loop_
_entity_poly.entity_id
_entity_poly.type
_entity_poly.pdbx_seq_one_letter_code
_entity_poly.pdbx_strand_id
1 'polypeptide(L)'
;MKDIQNGVFGSGISESISEFNKEEIDCLLSGIITLYVTGVSLHLFNKVIRKIFKNNMVYINNDNNKVLLIYLGEVKTQKLKRKIDTIINLFLPINMNITIYWDKHFGIIGLGKTMRLDEMVIN
;
A
#
# COMPACT_ATOMS: atom_id res chain seq x y z
N MET A 1 -19.13 -0.10 -4.62
CA MET A 1 -20.22 -0.13 -3.61
C MET A 1 -20.02 -1.19 -2.55
N LYS A 2 -19.88 -2.48 -2.90
CA LYS A 2 -19.65 -3.57 -1.92
C LYS A 2 -18.48 -3.30 -0.98
N ASP A 3 -17.34 -2.81 -1.47
CA ASP A 3 -16.19 -2.52 -0.60
C ASP A 3 -16.44 -1.35 0.37
N ILE A 4 -17.27 -0.37 0.00
CA ILE A 4 -17.65 0.71 0.91
C ILE A 4 -18.66 0.20 1.95
N GLN A 5 -19.67 -0.56 1.52
CA GLN A 5 -20.69 -1.14 2.40
C GLN A 5 -20.10 -2.18 3.36
N ASN A 6 -19.03 -2.86 2.97
CA ASN A 6 -18.30 -3.81 3.82
C ASN A 6 -17.32 -3.11 4.78
N GLY A 7 -17.33 -1.77 4.86
CA GLY A 7 -16.49 -1.01 5.78
C GLY A 7 -15.01 -1.01 5.41
N VAL A 8 -14.65 -1.32 4.15
CA VAL A 8 -13.25 -1.47 3.75
C VAL A 8 -12.52 -0.12 3.68
N PHE A 9 -13.27 0.97 3.56
CA PHE A 9 -12.75 2.34 3.71
C PHE A 9 -12.83 2.85 5.18
N GLY A 10 -13.26 2.01 6.12
CA GLY A 10 -13.51 2.33 7.53
C GLY A 10 -15.00 2.32 7.88
N SER A 11 -15.31 1.94 9.13
CA SER A 11 -16.70 1.80 9.60
C SER A 11 -17.50 3.12 9.55
N GLY A 12 -16.85 4.25 9.79
CA GLY A 12 -17.51 5.56 9.67
C GLY A 12 -17.95 5.89 8.23
N ILE A 13 -17.23 5.39 7.21
CA ILE A 13 -17.61 5.61 5.81
C ILE A 13 -18.79 4.71 5.43
N SER A 14 -18.85 3.47 5.92
CA SER A 14 -20.01 2.61 5.69
C SER A 14 -21.30 3.16 6.30
N GLU A 15 -21.20 3.89 7.42
CA GLU A 15 -22.35 4.52 8.08
C GLU A 15 -22.84 5.77 7.34
N SER A 16 -21.92 6.60 6.81
CA SER A 16 -22.30 7.84 6.10
C SER A 16 -22.61 7.64 4.62
N ILE A 17 -22.22 6.53 3.99
CA ILE A 17 -22.38 6.37 2.53
C ILE A 17 -23.85 6.36 2.08
N SER A 18 -24.79 5.98 2.96
CA SER A 18 -26.22 5.98 2.68
C SER A 18 -26.81 7.38 2.52
N GLU A 19 -26.10 8.42 2.99
CA GLU A 19 -26.51 9.83 2.83
C GLU A 19 -26.29 10.35 1.41
N PHE A 20 -25.48 9.65 0.61
CA PHE A 20 -25.15 10.05 -0.75
C PHE A 20 -26.12 9.42 -1.75
N ASN A 21 -26.59 10.21 -2.69
CA ASN A 21 -27.33 9.69 -3.82
C ASN A 21 -26.38 9.00 -4.83
N LYS A 22 -26.96 8.30 -5.81
CA LYS A 22 -26.17 7.54 -6.79
C LYS A 22 -25.17 8.39 -7.58
N GLU A 23 -25.56 9.59 -8.02
CA GLU A 23 -24.68 10.47 -8.80
C GLU A 23 -23.50 10.97 -7.97
N GLU A 24 -23.74 11.28 -6.69
CA GLU A 24 -22.69 11.68 -5.77
C GLU A 24 -21.72 10.53 -5.45
N ILE A 25 -22.24 9.31 -5.28
CA ILE A 25 -21.42 8.10 -5.13
C ILE A 25 -20.58 7.86 -6.39
N ASP A 26 -21.16 7.98 -7.58
CA ASP A 26 -20.44 7.81 -8.85
C ASP A 26 -19.32 8.86 -9.01
N CYS A 27 -19.59 10.11 -8.61
CA CYS A 27 -18.59 11.17 -8.55
C CYS A 27 -17.45 10.85 -7.58
N LEU A 28 -17.76 10.40 -6.36
CA LEU A 28 -16.77 10.00 -5.36
C LEU A 28 -15.89 8.85 -5.85
N LEU A 29 -16.51 7.81 -6.43
CA LEU A 29 -15.78 6.66 -6.98
C LEU A 29 -14.85 7.08 -8.12
N SER A 30 -15.31 7.95 -9.02
CA SER A 30 -14.48 8.50 -10.09
C SER A 30 -13.28 9.29 -9.54
N GLY A 31 -13.48 10.08 -8.49
CA GLY A 31 -12.41 10.79 -7.78
C GLY A 31 -11.37 9.84 -7.18
N ILE A 32 -11.82 8.78 -6.50
CA ILE A 32 -10.94 7.76 -5.90
C ILE A 32 -10.15 7.02 -6.99
N ILE A 33 -10.80 6.62 -8.09
CA ILE A 33 -10.12 5.99 -9.23
C ILE A 33 -9.06 6.92 -9.79
N THR A 34 -9.38 8.20 -10.00
CA THR A 34 -8.45 9.20 -10.51
C THR A 34 -7.25 9.37 -9.58
N LEU A 35 -7.47 9.43 -8.27
CA LEU A 35 -6.41 9.51 -7.27
C LEU A 35 -5.41 8.34 -7.36
N TYR A 36 -5.90 7.14 -7.66
CA TYR A 36 -5.07 5.95 -7.81
C TYR A 36 -4.40 5.84 -9.19
N VAL A 37 -5.13 6.16 -10.27
CA VAL A 37 -4.63 6.06 -11.65
C VAL A 37 -3.58 7.12 -11.96
N THR A 38 -3.73 8.33 -11.41
CA THR A 38 -2.74 9.42 -11.57
C THR A 38 -1.43 9.13 -10.84
N GLY A 39 -1.37 8.09 -9.99
CA GLY A 39 -0.18 7.73 -9.21
C GLY A 39 0.13 8.70 -8.07
N VAL A 40 -0.69 9.73 -7.84
CA VAL A 40 -0.50 10.72 -6.78
C VAL A 40 -0.53 10.06 -5.41
N SER A 41 -1.44 9.11 -5.18
CA SER A 41 -1.53 8.38 -3.91
C SER A 41 -0.25 7.60 -3.61
N LEU A 42 0.29 6.90 -4.60
CA LEU A 42 1.53 6.14 -4.50
C LEU A 42 2.75 7.06 -4.33
N HIS A 43 2.76 8.21 -4.99
CA HIS A 43 3.81 9.21 -4.79
C HIS A 43 3.85 9.70 -3.34
N LEU A 44 2.69 10.04 -2.76
CA LEU A 44 2.57 10.46 -1.37
C LEU A 44 2.91 9.33 -0.40
N PHE A 45 2.46 8.10 -0.66
CA PHE A 45 2.85 6.90 0.08
C PHE A 45 4.39 6.79 0.16
N ASN A 46 5.06 6.82 -0.99
CA ASN A 46 6.52 6.73 -1.07
C ASN A 46 7.21 7.86 -0.30
N LYS A 47 6.68 9.08 -0.35
CA LYS A 47 7.21 10.23 0.40
C LYS A 47 7.12 10.01 1.91
N VAL A 48 5.98 9.53 2.40
CA VAL A 48 5.74 9.28 3.83
C VAL A 48 6.60 8.13 4.33
N ILE A 49 6.66 7.02 3.59
CA ILE A 49 7.47 5.85 3.94
C ILE A 49 8.95 6.23 4.06
N ARG A 50 9.52 6.97 3.10
CA ARG A 50 10.91 7.45 3.15
C ARG A 50 11.22 8.31 4.37
N LYS A 51 10.24 9.05 4.88
CA LYS A 51 10.42 9.88 6.07
C LYS A 51 10.39 9.08 7.36
N ILE A 52 9.61 8.00 7.41
CA ILE A 52 9.36 7.22 8.63
C ILE A 52 10.31 6.01 8.76
N PHE A 53 10.63 5.35 7.64
CA PHE A 53 11.46 4.16 7.56
C PHE A 53 12.69 4.47 6.70
N LYS A 54 13.85 4.71 7.33
CA LYS A 54 15.02 5.30 6.62
C LYS A 54 15.64 4.38 5.57
N ASN A 55 15.58 3.06 5.80
CA ASN A 55 16.21 2.05 4.95
C ASN A 55 15.20 1.33 4.04
N ASN A 56 14.03 1.94 3.81
CA ASN A 56 12.99 1.29 3.04
C ASN A 56 13.32 1.13 1.55
N MET A 57 12.69 0.15 0.91
CA MET A 57 12.59 0.04 -0.54
C MET A 57 11.15 -0.35 -0.92
N VAL A 58 10.62 0.26 -1.97
CA VAL A 58 9.28 -0.03 -2.48
C VAL A 58 9.38 -0.42 -3.94
N TYR A 59 8.85 -1.59 -4.30
CA TYR A 59 8.85 -2.13 -5.66
C TYR A 59 7.43 -2.48 -6.08
N ILE A 60 7.10 -2.18 -7.33
CA ILE A 60 5.82 -2.53 -7.95
C ILE A 60 6.08 -3.54 -9.05
N ASN A 61 5.48 -4.72 -8.91
CA ASN A 61 5.41 -5.66 -10.01
C ASN A 61 4.20 -5.32 -10.88
N ASN A 62 4.44 -5.03 -12.16
CA ASN A 62 3.42 -4.70 -13.14
C ASN A 62 2.77 -5.92 -13.81
N ASP A 63 3.26 -7.14 -13.54
CA ASP A 63 2.68 -8.36 -14.10
C ASP A 63 1.34 -8.68 -13.42
N ASN A 64 0.25 -8.52 -14.17
CA ASN A 64 -1.18 -8.92 -13.99
C ASN A 64 -1.88 -8.80 -12.62
N ASN A 65 -1.18 -8.82 -11.48
CA ASN A 65 -1.71 -8.84 -10.11
C ASN A 65 -1.26 -7.66 -9.23
N LYS A 66 -0.61 -6.63 -9.81
CA LYS A 66 -0.16 -5.38 -9.15
C LYS A 66 0.32 -5.60 -7.71
N VAL A 67 1.42 -6.34 -7.55
CA VAL A 67 1.97 -6.64 -6.23
C VAL A 67 2.94 -5.54 -5.81
N LEU A 68 2.70 -4.94 -4.64
CA LEU A 68 3.61 -4.00 -3.99
C LEU A 68 4.49 -4.76 -2.98
N LEU A 69 5.81 -4.75 -3.22
CA LEU A 69 6.78 -5.28 -2.28
C LEU A 69 7.42 -4.12 -1.51
N ILE A 70 7.36 -4.18 -0.18
CA ILE A 70 7.89 -3.13 0.70
C ILE A 70 8.94 -3.76 1.62
N TYR A 71 10.19 -3.36 1.47
CA TYR A 71 11.24 -3.60 2.45
C TYR A 71 11.31 -2.41 3.42
N LEU A 72 11.37 -2.65 4.73
CA LEU A 72 11.43 -1.58 5.74
C LEU A 72 12.84 -1.37 6.31
N GLY A 73 13.67 -2.42 6.33
CA GLY A 73 15.01 -2.39 6.94
C GLY A 73 14.99 -2.21 8.45
N GLU A 74 13.95 -2.73 9.11
CA GLU A 74 13.71 -2.57 10.54
C GLU A 74 13.29 -3.91 11.15
N VAL A 75 13.71 -4.18 12.39
CA VAL A 75 13.24 -5.35 13.15
C VAL A 75 11.75 -5.19 13.47
N LYS A 76 10.96 -6.25 13.23
CA LYS A 76 9.50 -6.21 13.45
C LYS A 76 9.15 -5.94 14.90
N THR A 77 8.43 -4.84 15.13
CA THR A 77 7.81 -4.52 16.42
C THR A 77 6.35 -4.18 16.22
N GLN A 78 5.53 -4.36 17.26
CA GLN A 78 4.11 -4.01 17.20
C GLN A 78 3.89 -2.51 16.93
N LYS A 79 4.79 -1.65 17.41
CA LYS A 79 4.76 -0.21 17.16
C LYS A 79 4.96 0.10 15.67
N LEU A 80 5.99 -0.49 15.06
CA LEU A 80 6.26 -0.28 13.64
C LEU A 80 5.18 -0.93 12.75
N LYS A 81 4.63 -2.08 13.17
CA LYS A 81 3.53 -2.73 12.46
C LYS A 81 2.32 -1.80 12.36
N ARG A 82 1.90 -1.20 13.48
CA ARG A 82 0.79 -0.24 13.46
C ARG A 82 1.08 0.95 12.55
N LYS A 83 2.31 1.49 12.56
CA LYS A 83 2.69 2.60 11.66
C LYS A 83 2.52 2.21 10.19
N ILE A 84 3.08 1.07 9.77
CA ILE A 84 3.01 0.68 8.35
C ILE A 84 1.57 0.36 7.92
N ASP A 85 0.79 -0.33 8.78
CA ASP A 85 -0.62 -0.63 8.52
C ASP A 85 -1.44 0.67 8.34
N THR A 86 -1.21 1.69 9.18
CA THR A 86 -1.86 3.00 9.04
C THR A 86 -1.52 3.68 7.71
N ILE A 87 -0.24 3.67 7.32
CA ILE A 87 0.19 4.31 6.07
C ILE A 87 -0.41 3.58 4.86
N ILE A 88 -0.44 2.25 4.87
CA ILE A 88 -1.07 1.44 3.82
C ILE A 88 -2.55 1.80 3.67
N ASN A 89 -3.29 1.80 4.78
CA ASN A 89 -4.73 2.07 4.75
C ASN A 89 -5.08 3.49 4.28
N LEU A 90 -4.20 4.47 4.50
CA LEU A 90 -4.45 5.86 4.10
C LEU A 90 -4.14 6.15 2.63
N PHE A 91 -3.12 5.51 2.07
CA PHE A 91 -2.57 5.91 0.77
C PHE A 91 -2.72 4.87 -0.33
N LEU A 92 -2.89 3.59 0.00
CA LEU A 92 -2.93 2.53 -1.01
C LEU A 92 -4.36 2.10 -1.32
N PRO A 93 -4.63 1.68 -2.57
CA PRO A 93 -5.91 1.09 -2.93
C PRO A 93 -6.18 -0.19 -2.14
N ILE A 94 -7.44 -0.40 -1.81
CA ILE A 94 -7.93 -1.57 -1.06
C ILE A 94 -7.64 -2.90 -1.76
N ASN A 95 -7.65 -2.90 -3.09
CA ASN A 95 -7.45 -4.09 -3.91
C ASN A 95 -5.98 -4.31 -4.31
N MET A 96 -5.02 -3.68 -3.62
CA MET A 96 -3.60 -3.86 -3.88
C MET A 96 -3.04 -5.01 -3.06
N ASN A 97 -2.36 -5.95 -3.72
CA ASN A 97 -1.65 -7.02 -3.03
C ASN A 97 -0.33 -6.48 -2.47
N ILE A 98 -0.16 -6.51 -1.14
CA ILE A 98 1.00 -5.92 -0.47
C ILE A 98 1.75 -6.98 0.31
N THR A 99 3.08 -7.05 0.13
CA THR A 99 3.98 -7.89 0.91
C THR A 99 5.03 -7.04 1.61
N ILE A 100 5.17 -7.22 2.93
CA ILE A 100 6.11 -6.45 3.77
C ILE A 100 7.26 -7.35 4.23
N TYR A 101 8.48 -6.90 3.95
CA TYR A 101 9.73 -7.46 4.41
C TYR A 101 10.35 -6.53 5.45
N TRP A 102 10.71 -7.09 6.61
CA TRP A 102 11.14 -6.33 7.78
C TRP A 102 12.65 -6.07 7.78
N ASP A 103 13.42 -6.96 8.37
CA ASP A 103 14.87 -6.90 8.50
C ASP A 103 15.58 -7.69 7.38
N LYS A 104 14.98 -8.77 6.89
CA LYS A 104 15.49 -9.57 5.77
C LYS A 104 15.20 -8.92 4.42
N HIS A 105 16.22 -8.74 3.60
CA HIS A 105 16.07 -8.26 2.23
C HIS A 105 15.47 -9.38 1.36
N PHE A 106 14.72 -9.01 0.32
CA PHE A 106 14.36 -9.91 -0.77
C PHE A 106 15.25 -9.65 -1.98
N GLY A 107 15.86 -10.70 -2.53
CA GLY A 107 16.55 -10.62 -3.80
C GLY A 107 15.53 -10.65 -4.94
N ILE A 108 15.47 -9.60 -5.75
CA ILE A 108 14.72 -9.64 -7.02
C ILE A 108 15.66 -10.27 -8.07
N ILE A 109 15.38 -11.50 -8.49
CA ILE A 109 16.15 -12.16 -9.57
C ILE A 109 16.01 -11.31 -10.84
N GLY A 110 17.13 -10.83 -11.39
CA GLY A 110 17.18 -10.07 -12.65
C GLY A 110 17.56 -8.59 -12.55
N LEU A 111 17.64 -8.00 -11.35
CA LEU A 111 18.13 -6.63 -11.15
C LEU A 111 19.39 -6.66 -10.26
N GLY A 112 20.56 -6.86 -10.88
CA GLY A 112 21.85 -7.08 -10.21
C GLY A 112 22.34 -6.00 -9.24
N LYS A 113 21.56 -4.93 -8.97
CA LYS A 113 21.87 -3.88 -8.00
C LYS A 113 21.15 -3.99 -6.65
N THR A 114 20.20 -4.91 -6.49
CA THR A 114 19.49 -5.11 -5.20
C THR A 114 19.96 -6.34 -4.41
N MET A 115 20.88 -7.14 -4.98
CA MET A 115 21.49 -8.27 -4.26
C MET A 115 22.52 -7.78 -3.23
N ARG A 116 22.16 -7.85 -1.94
CA ARG A 116 23.12 -8.00 -0.85
C ARG A 116 22.94 -9.40 -0.25
N LEU A 117 24.02 -10.17 -0.24
CA LEU A 117 24.03 -11.62 -0.14
C LEU A 117 23.71 -12.21 1.24
N ASP A 118 23.54 -11.40 2.28
CA ASP A 118 23.65 -11.96 3.63
C ASP A 118 22.39 -12.59 4.23
N GLU A 119 21.16 -12.23 3.84
CA GLU A 119 19.97 -12.95 4.33
C GLU A 119 18.79 -12.82 3.36
N MET A 120 18.58 -13.81 2.48
CA MET A 120 17.46 -13.82 1.52
C MET A 120 16.38 -14.82 1.90
N VAL A 121 15.12 -14.39 1.79
CA VAL A 121 13.95 -15.27 1.72
C VAL A 121 13.60 -15.46 0.25
N ILE A 122 13.56 -16.71 -0.20
CA ILE A 122 13.16 -17.12 -1.56
C ILE A 122 11.68 -17.51 -1.48
N ASN A 123 10.85 -16.92 -2.34
CA ASN A 123 9.47 -17.37 -2.61
C ASN A 123 9.40 -17.96 -4.01
#